data_AF-A0A328RF61-F1
#
_entry.id   AF-A0A328RF61-F1
#
_cell.length_a   1.000
_cell.length_b   1.000
_cell.length_c   1.000
_cell.angle_alpha   90.00
_cell.angle_beta   90.00
_cell.angle_gamma   90.00
#
_symmetry.space_group_name_H-M   'P 1'
#
loop_
_entity.id
_entity.type
_entity.pdbx_description
1 polymer ?
#
loop_
_entity_poly.entity_id
_entity_poly.type
_entity_poly.pdbx_seq_one_letter_code
_entity_poly.pdbx_strand_id
1 'polypeptide(L)'
;MKKILFFCSIFFFSITLNGSTNSFSASLESCQFQYEDSFRFESNQLYSKAYSKYLSNHKHLVKLIKSSDKDQIQSLMPLLISNTYRLGASVRKMTFNYMNPLYKQLDFIDNYNQCVETIIAQVMLQESINGKSELLSLLYFSRALNHITWSYKLLNAIAWKQYVVYPTNEILNMLGFAMKDFQRVCSIFDIQYSDYEFGSENGWLTNKSDQDFYSIQQDLEHLFINDNDNRMYLETLQFIYNSTDLNTISEMELSRFYNEICQTLFYFNSNKVNSILRSAKKYHSYDEIMGSKNKPLFYLFEELAMILNLK
;
A
#
# COMPACT_ATOMS: atom_id res chain seq x y z
N MET A 1 -31.70 -20.88 -0.92
CA MET A 1 -30.55 -21.67 -0.42
C MET A 1 -29.91 -22.40 -1.59
N LYS A 2 -28.92 -21.79 -2.25
CA LYS A 2 -28.15 -22.43 -3.34
C LYS A 2 -26.74 -22.71 -2.83
N LYS A 3 -26.37 -23.99 -2.82
CA LYS A 3 -25.04 -24.49 -2.48
C LYS A 3 -24.06 -24.07 -3.58
N ILE A 4 -23.00 -23.37 -3.23
CA ILE A 4 -21.85 -23.12 -4.10
C ILE A 4 -20.86 -24.26 -3.86
N LEU A 5 -20.63 -25.05 -4.91
CA LEU A 5 -19.60 -26.09 -4.97
C LEU A 5 -18.25 -25.41 -5.19
N PHE A 6 -17.33 -25.59 -4.24
CA PHE A 6 -15.93 -25.21 -4.36
C PHE A 6 -15.22 -26.21 -5.29
N PHE A 7 -14.63 -25.72 -6.38
CA PHE A 7 -13.69 -26.49 -7.19
C PHE A 7 -12.32 -26.46 -6.50
N CYS A 8 -11.89 -27.61 -5.97
CA CYS A 8 -10.49 -27.86 -5.63
C CYS A 8 -9.79 -28.42 -6.87
N SER A 9 -8.93 -27.64 -7.51
CA SER A 9 -7.96 -28.16 -8.48
C SER A 9 -6.75 -28.74 -7.74
N ILE A 10 -6.71 -30.08 -7.68
CA ILE A 10 -5.55 -30.85 -7.23
C ILE A 10 -4.56 -30.90 -8.40
N PHE A 11 -3.41 -30.22 -8.28
CA PHE A 11 -2.29 -30.39 -9.21
C PHE A 11 -1.48 -31.63 -8.80
N PHE A 12 -1.38 -32.60 -9.71
CA PHE A 12 -0.59 -33.81 -9.55
C PHE A 12 0.89 -33.57 -9.93
N PHE A 13 1.77 -33.99 -9.03
CA PHE A 13 3.23 -33.97 -9.13
C PHE A 13 3.76 -34.89 -10.24
N SER A 14 4.77 -34.43 -10.99
CA SER A 14 5.73 -35.30 -11.68
C SER A 14 7.14 -34.84 -11.28
N ILE A 15 7.80 -35.66 -10.45
CA ILE A 15 9.19 -35.46 -10.02
C ILE A 15 10.12 -35.88 -11.16
N THR A 16 10.92 -34.96 -11.67
CA THR A 16 12.16 -35.30 -12.40
C THR A 16 13.35 -34.68 -11.68
N LEU A 17 14.32 -35.54 -11.33
CA LEU A 17 15.55 -35.21 -10.64
C LEU A 17 16.54 -34.52 -11.60
N ASN A 18 16.96 -33.28 -11.31
CA ASN A 18 18.23 -32.71 -11.74
C ASN A 18 18.79 -31.73 -10.68
N GLY A 19 19.99 -32.04 -10.17
CA GLY A 19 20.48 -31.66 -8.84
C GLY A 19 21.25 -30.35 -8.66
N SER A 20 20.93 -29.27 -9.37
CA SER A 20 21.42 -27.93 -9.00
C SER A 20 20.40 -26.81 -9.18
N THR A 21 19.36 -27.03 -10.00
CA THR A 21 18.19 -26.17 -10.14
C THR A 21 17.12 -26.44 -9.06
N ASN A 22 17.20 -27.58 -8.36
CA ASN A 22 16.20 -28.01 -7.40
C ASN A 22 16.16 -27.20 -6.09
N SER A 23 17.26 -26.58 -5.64
CA SER A 23 17.26 -25.85 -4.35
C SER A 23 16.63 -24.47 -4.44
N PHE A 24 16.85 -23.75 -5.56
CA PHE A 24 16.22 -22.45 -5.78
C PHE A 24 14.73 -22.59 -6.07
N SER A 25 14.33 -23.49 -6.99
CA SER A 25 12.92 -23.74 -7.31
C SER A 25 12.13 -24.11 -6.06
N ALA A 26 12.64 -25.04 -5.24
CA ALA A 26 11.99 -25.42 -3.98
C ALA A 26 11.89 -24.25 -2.98
N SER A 27 12.89 -23.36 -2.95
CA SER A 27 12.86 -22.17 -2.08
C SER A 27 11.82 -21.16 -2.55
N LEU A 28 11.74 -20.92 -3.87
CA LEU A 28 10.74 -20.04 -4.49
C LEU A 28 9.33 -20.57 -4.26
N GLU A 29 9.09 -21.85 -4.53
CA GLU A 29 7.81 -22.54 -4.27
C GLU A 29 7.41 -22.45 -2.79
N SER A 30 8.37 -22.62 -1.87
CA SER A 30 8.12 -22.46 -0.44
C SER A 30 7.69 -21.05 -0.07
N CYS A 31 8.32 -20.02 -0.64
CA CYS A 31 7.94 -18.63 -0.42
C CYS A 31 6.56 -18.30 -1.00
N GLN A 32 6.25 -18.85 -2.18
CA GLN A 32 4.93 -18.69 -2.82
C GLN A 32 3.84 -19.33 -1.97
N PHE A 33 4.05 -20.56 -1.49
CA PHE A 33 3.12 -21.22 -0.57
C PHE A 33 2.90 -20.41 0.72
N GLN A 34 3.98 -19.86 1.29
CA GLN A 34 3.86 -19.00 2.47
C GLN A 34 3.08 -17.71 2.19
N TYR A 35 3.26 -17.12 1.00
CA TYR A 35 2.50 -15.95 0.57
C TYR A 35 1.01 -16.27 0.44
N GLU A 36 0.66 -17.34 -0.28
CA GLU A 36 -0.73 -17.79 -0.47
C GLU A 36 -1.42 -18.12 0.85
N ASP A 37 -0.72 -18.81 1.76
CA ASP A 37 -1.23 -19.09 3.10
C ASP A 37 -1.47 -17.81 3.89
N SER A 38 -0.55 -16.82 3.81
CA SER A 38 -0.71 -15.50 4.43
C SER A 38 -1.93 -14.76 3.86
N PHE A 39 -2.08 -14.76 2.54
CA PHE A 39 -3.22 -14.18 1.84
C PHE A 39 -4.54 -14.80 2.27
N ARG A 40 -4.58 -16.14 2.39
CA ARG A 40 -5.76 -16.85 2.89
C ARG A 40 -6.16 -16.39 4.30
N PHE A 41 -5.22 -16.16 5.22
CA PHE A 41 -5.55 -15.59 6.53
C PHE A 41 -6.08 -14.17 6.41
N GLU A 42 -5.51 -13.36 5.53
CA GLU A 42 -5.94 -11.99 5.27
C GLU A 42 -7.38 -11.94 4.73
N SER A 43 -7.71 -12.76 3.72
CA SER A 43 -9.06 -12.84 3.14
C SER A 43 -10.11 -13.31 4.15
N ASN A 44 -9.71 -14.13 5.12
CA ASN A 44 -10.56 -14.54 6.25
C ASN A 44 -10.57 -13.52 7.40
N GLN A 45 -10.04 -12.31 7.19
CA GLN A 45 -9.99 -11.22 8.16
C GLN A 45 -9.20 -11.56 9.44
N LEU A 46 -8.29 -12.54 9.36
CA LEU A 46 -7.39 -12.94 10.45
C LEU A 46 -6.06 -12.17 10.36
N TYR A 47 -6.14 -10.84 10.34
CA TYR A 47 -5.03 -9.97 9.97
C TYR A 47 -3.78 -10.10 10.87
N SER A 48 -3.94 -10.44 12.15
CA SER A 48 -2.81 -10.73 13.06
C SER A 48 -1.99 -11.95 12.62
N LYS A 49 -2.67 -12.99 12.14
CA LYS A 49 -2.01 -14.19 11.60
C LYS A 49 -1.40 -13.90 10.23
N ALA A 50 -2.12 -13.15 9.38
CA ALA A 50 -1.60 -12.71 8.08
C ALA A 50 -0.32 -11.88 8.25
N TYR A 51 -0.32 -10.87 9.12
CA TYR A 51 0.84 -10.03 9.44
C TYR A 51 2.06 -10.85 9.84
N SER A 52 1.92 -11.75 10.82
CA SER A 52 3.07 -12.53 11.30
C SER A 52 3.65 -13.46 10.23
N LYS A 53 2.79 -14.03 9.36
CA LYS A 53 3.23 -14.85 8.23
C LYS A 53 3.87 -14.05 7.11
N TYR A 54 3.26 -12.94 6.69
CA TYR A 54 3.87 -12.03 5.71
C TYR A 54 5.21 -11.48 6.20
N LEU A 55 5.33 -11.12 7.49
CA LEU A 55 6.59 -10.64 8.06
C LEU A 55 7.66 -11.74 8.07
N SER A 56 7.29 -12.98 8.41
CA SER A 56 8.20 -14.13 8.36
C SER A 56 8.68 -14.38 6.93
N ASN A 57 7.76 -14.42 5.97
CA ASN A 57 8.07 -14.64 4.56
C ASN A 57 8.91 -13.50 3.97
N HIS A 58 8.62 -12.25 4.35
CA HIS A 58 9.42 -11.07 3.98
C HIS A 58 10.89 -11.24 4.38
N LYS A 59 11.15 -11.60 5.65
CA LYS A 59 12.51 -11.83 6.15
C LYS A 59 13.21 -12.94 5.38
N HIS A 60 12.47 -14.00 5.02
CA HIS A 60 13.01 -15.10 4.24
C HIS A 60 13.35 -14.68 2.80
N LEU A 61 12.44 -13.99 2.11
CA LEU A 61 12.64 -13.46 0.76
C LEU A 61 13.81 -12.48 0.68
N VAL A 62 13.93 -11.55 1.63
CA VAL A 62 15.08 -10.63 1.72
C VAL A 62 16.40 -11.39 1.89
N LYS A 63 16.40 -12.47 2.69
CA LYS A 63 17.59 -13.31 2.86
C LYS A 63 17.96 -14.03 1.56
N LEU A 64 16.96 -14.58 0.85
CA LEU A 64 17.17 -15.26 -0.42
C LEU A 64 17.74 -14.31 -1.48
N ILE A 65 17.14 -13.13 -1.65
CA ILE A 65 17.60 -12.11 -2.61
C ILE A 65 19.06 -11.72 -2.39
N LYS A 66 19.52 -11.60 -1.14
CA LYS A 66 20.93 -11.28 -0.83
C LYS A 66 21.92 -12.37 -1.27
N SER A 67 21.47 -13.61 -1.40
CA SER A 67 22.28 -14.76 -1.81
C SER A 67 22.03 -15.22 -3.25
N SER A 68 21.09 -14.58 -3.94
CA SER A 68 20.65 -14.97 -5.27
C SER A 68 21.43 -14.27 -6.37
N ASP A 69 21.58 -14.94 -7.51
CA ASP A 69 22.06 -14.31 -8.74
C ASP A 69 20.98 -13.39 -9.35
N LYS A 70 21.33 -12.70 -10.43
CA LYS A 70 20.47 -11.73 -11.09
C LYS A 70 19.14 -12.32 -11.59
N ASP A 71 19.15 -13.51 -12.17
CA ASP A 71 17.94 -14.13 -12.76
C ASP A 71 17.00 -14.63 -11.65
N GLN A 72 17.59 -15.14 -10.56
CA GLN A 72 16.87 -15.51 -9.35
C GLN A 72 16.23 -14.29 -8.66
N ILE A 73 16.94 -13.15 -8.60
CA ILE A 73 16.39 -11.90 -8.06
C ILE A 73 15.18 -11.45 -8.87
N GLN A 74 15.25 -11.50 -10.21
CA GLN A 74 14.12 -11.17 -11.07
C GLN A 74 12.88 -12.05 -10.79
N SER A 75 13.09 -13.33 -10.48
CA SER A 75 12.01 -14.27 -10.14
C SER A 75 11.45 -14.06 -8.72
N LEU A 76 12.26 -13.60 -7.76
CA LEU A 76 11.85 -13.39 -6.37
C LEU A 76 11.20 -12.03 -6.12
N MET A 77 11.56 -11.02 -6.91
CA MET A 77 11.17 -9.64 -6.63
C MET A 77 9.65 -9.39 -6.69
N PRO A 78 8.87 -9.95 -7.65
CA PRO A 78 7.43 -9.77 -7.66
C PRO A 78 6.76 -10.29 -6.39
N LEU A 79 7.25 -11.42 -5.88
CA LEU A 79 6.77 -12.02 -4.64
C LEU A 79 7.17 -11.20 -3.42
N LEU A 80 8.40 -10.67 -3.36
CA LEU A 80 8.83 -9.81 -2.25
C LEU A 80 8.02 -8.51 -2.19
N ILE A 81 7.80 -7.85 -3.33
CA ILE A 81 7.08 -6.58 -3.38
C ILE A 81 5.62 -6.80 -3.02
N SER A 82 4.96 -7.81 -3.61
CA SER A 82 3.57 -8.14 -3.26
C SER A 82 3.42 -8.54 -1.79
N ASN A 83 4.32 -9.37 -1.25
CA ASN A 83 4.34 -9.74 0.17
C ASN A 83 4.49 -8.51 1.07
N THR A 84 5.37 -7.56 0.71
CA THR A 84 5.58 -6.32 1.47
C THR A 84 4.36 -5.40 1.37
N TYR A 85 3.76 -5.29 0.18
CA TYR A 85 2.53 -4.53 -0.03
C TYR A 85 1.39 -5.04 0.85
N ARG A 86 1.13 -6.36 0.84
CA ARG A 86 0.07 -7.01 1.64
C ARG A 86 0.37 -7.04 3.13
N LEU A 87 1.66 -7.09 3.53
CA LEU A 87 2.07 -6.84 4.91
C LEU A 87 1.56 -5.49 5.40
N GLY A 88 1.74 -4.43 4.58
CA GLY A 88 1.22 -3.09 4.87
C GLY A 88 -0.30 -3.07 5.00
N ALA A 89 -1.04 -3.74 4.11
CA ALA A 89 -2.49 -3.87 4.21
C ALA A 89 -2.93 -4.54 5.52
N SER A 90 -2.25 -5.63 5.90
CA SER A 90 -2.49 -6.34 7.16
C SER A 90 -2.22 -5.46 8.38
N VAL A 91 -1.13 -4.68 8.39
CA VAL A 91 -0.83 -3.73 9.47
C VAL A 91 -1.93 -2.68 9.62
N ARG A 92 -2.38 -2.08 8.52
CA ARG A 92 -3.47 -1.09 8.56
C ARG A 92 -4.74 -1.68 9.12
N LYS A 93 -5.22 -2.81 8.57
CA LYS A 93 -6.44 -3.47 9.07
C LYS A 93 -6.28 -3.95 10.52
N MET A 94 -5.10 -4.41 10.94
CA MET A 94 -4.83 -4.73 12.34
C MET A 94 -4.98 -3.52 13.27
N THR A 95 -4.51 -2.37 12.79
CA THR A 95 -4.44 -1.12 13.55
C THR A 95 -5.83 -0.48 13.68
N PHE A 96 -6.70 -0.63 12.69
CA PHE A 96 -8.09 -0.14 12.74
C PHE A 96 -9.08 -1.11 13.37
N ASN A 97 -8.94 -2.43 13.17
CA ASN A 97 -9.98 -3.40 13.53
C ASN A 97 -9.76 -4.12 14.87
N TYR A 98 -8.53 -4.14 15.41
CA TYR A 98 -8.26 -4.79 16.70
C TYR A 98 -7.97 -3.77 17.80
N MET A 99 -8.46 -4.09 19.00
CA MET A 99 -8.14 -3.36 20.22
C MET A 99 -6.73 -3.71 20.72
N ASN A 100 -5.70 -3.36 19.94
CA ASN A 100 -4.32 -3.40 20.41
C ASN A 100 -4.01 -2.10 21.19
N PRO A 101 -3.17 -2.13 22.23
CA PRO A 101 -2.60 -0.92 22.80
C PRO A 101 -1.88 -0.09 21.73
N LEU A 102 -1.91 1.25 21.84
CA LEU A 102 -1.33 2.13 20.82
C LEU A 102 0.14 1.81 20.55
N TYR A 103 0.98 1.64 21.58
CA TYR A 103 2.42 1.39 21.37
C TYR A 103 2.64 0.20 20.43
N LYS A 104 1.84 -0.87 20.59
CA LYS A 104 1.89 -2.05 19.75
C LYS A 104 1.42 -1.77 18.32
N GLN A 105 0.43 -0.90 18.13
CA GLN A 105 0.01 -0.43 16.80
C GLN A 105 1.14 0.36 16.12
N LEU A 106 1.82 1.25 16.85
CA LEU A 106 2.96 2.02 16.34
C LEU A 106 4.13 1.09 16.02
N ASP A 107 4.44 0.10 16.86
CA ASP A 107 5.47 -0.91 16.60
C ASP A 107 5.19 -1.69 15.32
N PHE A 108 3.93 -2.06 15.05
CA PHE A 108 3.57 -2.73 13.79
C PHE A 108 3.82 -1.86 12.57
N ILE A 109 3.47 -0.58 12.65
CA ILE A 109 3.69 0.39 11.58
C ILE A 109 5.18 0.65 11.36
N ASP A 110 5.95 0.87 12.42
CA ASP A 110 7.39 1.11 12.34
C ASP A 110 8.14 -0.10 11.75
N ASN A 111 7.82 -1.31 12.23
CA ASN A 111 8.38 -2.54 11.66
C ASN A 111 8.06 -2.69 10.16
N TYR A 112 6.84 -2.35 9.74
CA TYR A 112 6.49 -2.33 8.32
C TYR A 112 7.29 -1.27 7.55
N ASN A 113 7.44 -0.07 8.10
CA ASN A 113 8.17 1.02 7.45
C ASN A 113 9.65 0.65 7.22
N GLN A 114 10.29 0.02 8.20
CA GLN A 114 11.65 -0.52 8.04
C GLN A 114 11.71 -1.59 6.93
N CYS A 115 10.70 -2.45 6.83
CA CYS A 115 10.60 -3.46 5.77
C CYS A 115 10.49 -2.80 4.39
N VAL A 116 9.53 -1.88 4.18
CA VAL A 116 9.30 -1.23 2.88
C VAL A 116 10.48 -0.35 2.47
N GLU A 117 11.12 0.37 3.40
CA GLU A 117 12.32 1.17 3.10
C GLU A 117 13.49 0.29 2.66
N THR A 118 13.66 -0.87 3.30
CA THR A 118 14.66 -1.85 2.90
C THR A 118 14.41 -2.32 1.46
N ILE A 119 13.16 -2.55 1.07
CA ILE A 119 12.84 -3.03 -0.28
C ILE A 119 12.98 -1.91 -1.31
N ILE A 120 12.53 -0.69 -1.00
CA ILE A 120 12.75 0.47 -1.86
C ILE A 120 14.24 0.62 -2.14
N ALA A 121 15.10 0.57 -1.12
CA ALA A 121 16.54 0.64 -1.29
C ALA A 121 17.09 -0.51 -2.15
N GLN A 122 16.63 -1.75 -1.93
CA GLN A 122 17.04 -2.90 -2.74
C GLN A 122 16.65 -2.74 -4.21
N VAL A 123 15.39 -2.40 -4.49
CA VAL A 123 14.91 -2.14 -5.85
C VAL A 123 15.72 -1.01 -6.49
N MET A 124 16.00 0.06 -5.75
CA MET A 124 16.85 1.19 -6.19
C MET A 124 18.29 0.79 -6.51
N LEU A 125 18.87 -0.22 -5.87
CA LEU A 125 20.23 -0.69 -6.15
C LEU A 125 20.31 -1.71 -7.29
N GLN A 126 19.21 -2.36 -7.64
CA GLN A 126 19.17 -3.30 -8.77
C GLN A 126 19.00 -2.53 -10.07
N GLU A 127 20.10 -2.30 -10.80
CA GLU A 127 20.09 -1.64 -12.11
C GLU A 127 19.46 -2.49 -13.21
N SER A 128 19.39 -3.81 -13.00
CA SER A 128 18.96 -4.77 -14.02
C SER A 128 17.48 -5.14 -13.99
N ILE A 129 16.67 -4.39 -13.24
CA ILE A 129 15.22 -4.60 -13.16
C ILE A 129 14.55 -3.63 -14.13
N ASN A 130 13.95 -4.18 -15.19
CA ASN A 130 13.04 -3.43 -16.06
C ASN A 130 11.72 -3.17 -15.29
N GLY A 131 11.04 -2.05 -15.56
CA GLY A 131 9.81 -1.66 -14.85
C GLY A 131 10.02 -1.25 -13.38
N LYS A 132 11.24 -0.86 -13.02
CA LYS A 132 11.64 -0.51 -11.65
C LYS A 132 10.85 0.63 -11.05
N SER A 133 10.56 1.66 -11.85
CA SER A 133 9.74 2.81 -11.47
C SER A 133 8.34 2.38 -11.04
N GLU A 134 7.71 1.52 -11.83
CA GLU A 134 6.37 1.00 -11.66
C GLU A 134 6.31 0.11 -10.41
N LEU A 135 7.31 -0.74 -10.20
CA LEU A 135 7.47 -1.52 -8.97
C LEU A 135 7.63 -0.64 -7.72
N LEU A 136 8.41 0.43 -7.80
CA LEU A 136 8.56 1.40 -6.71
C LEU A 136 7.24 2.11 -6.40
N SER A 137 6.38 2.32 -7.40
CA SER A 137 5.07 2.95 -7.20
C SER A 137 4.19 2.18 -6.21
N LEU A 138 4.23 0.84 -6.23
CA LEU A 138 3.47 -0.02 -5.31
C LEU A 138 3.96 0.13 -3.87
N LEU A 139 5.28 0.21 -3.70
CA LEU A 139 5.91 0.38 -2.40
C LEU A 139 5.65 1.78 -1.84
N TYR A 140 5.77 2.83 -2.65
CA TYR A 140 5.44 4.20 -2.26
C TYR A 140 3.98 4.34 -1.87
N PHE A 141 3.07 3.78 -2.67
CA PHE A 141 1.65 3.76 -2.34
C PHE A 141 1.38 3.09 -1.00
N SER A 142 1.89 1.86 -0.78
CA SER A 142 1.63 1.15 0.48
C SER A 142 2.28 1.84 1.68
N ARG A 143 3.44 2.47 1.50
CA ARG A 143 4.08 3.31 2.54
C ARG A 143 3.26 4.55 2.85
N ALA A 144 2.74 5.25 1.84
CA ALA A 144 1.88 6.41 2.04
C ALA A 144 0.65 6.08 2.90
N LEU A 145 -0.05 4.98 2.60
CA LEU A 145 -1.20 4.54 3.39
C LEU A 145 -0.83 4.25 4.86
N ASN A 146 0.35 3.68 5.10
CA ASN A 146 0.82 3.40 6.47
C ASN A 146 1.25 4.67 7.21
N HIS A 147 1.87 5.65 6.55
CA HIS A 147 2.16 6.96 7.14
C HIS A 147 0.88 7.74 7.50
N ILE A 148 -0.17 7.66 6.67
CA ILE A 148 -1.49 8.25 6.98
C ILE A 148 -2.12 7.52 8.18
N THR A 149 -2.04 6.19 8.20
CA THR A 149 -2.50 5.39 9.34
C THR A 149 -1.75 5.76 10.62
N TRP A 150 -0.43 5.95 10.55
CA TRP A 150 0.41 6.33 11.68
C TRP A 150 0.00 7.68 12.25
N SER A 151 -0.06 8.69 11.37
CA SER A 151 -0.44 10.06 11.76
C SER A 151 -1.85 10.12 12.34
N TYR A 152 -2.81 9.40 11.74
CA TYR A 152 -4.16 9.25 12.28
C TYR A 152 -4.16 8.67 13.71
N LYS A 153 -3.38 7.61 13.95
CA LYS A 153 -3.35 6.95 15.26
C LYS A 153 -2.64 7.79 16.32
N LEU A 154 -1.56 8.48 15.96
CA LEU A 154 -0.90 9.42 16.87
C LEU A 154 -1.84 10.57 17.28
N LEU A 155 -2.60 11.13 16.33
CA LEU A 155 -3.55 12.20 16.64
C LEU A 155 -4.65 11.71 17.58
N ASN A 156 -5.26 10.55 17.28
CA ASN A 156 -6.33 10.00 18.12
C ASN A 156 -5.82 9.52 19.48
N ALA A 157 -4.60 9.02 19.57
CA ALA A 157 -3.98 8.61 20.84
C ALA A 157 -3.89 9.73 21.87
N ILE A 158 -3.62 10.95 21.41
CA ILE A 158 -3.56 12.13 22.29
C ILE A 158 -4.90 12.29 23.01
N ALA A 159 -6.03 12.00 22.38
CA ALA A 159 -7.35 12.11 23.01
C ALA A 159 -7.56 11.20 24.24
N TRP A 160 -6.79 10.13 24.39
CA TRP A 160 -6.95 9.14 25.45
C TRP A 160 -5.98 9.32 26.63
N LYS A 161 -5.13 10.36 26.63
CA LYS A 161 -4.11 10.64 27.68
C LYS A 161 -3.12 9.49 27.98
N GLN A 162 -3.04 8.46 27.14
CA GLN A 162 -2.29 7.24 27.47
C GLN A 162 -0.81 7.27 27.07
N TYR A 163 -0.35 8.25 26.30
CA TYR A 163 1.02 8.28 25.74
C TYR A 163 1.57 9.71 25.65
N VAL A 164 2.89 9.82 25.45
CA VAL A 164 3.60 11.09 25.18
C VAL A 164 2.85 11.86 24.09
N VAL A 165 2.55 13.12 24.37
CA VAL A 165 1.87 14.01 23.42
C VAL A 165 2.85 14.33 22.30
N TYR A 166 2.63 13.74 21.13
CA TYR A 166 3.36 14.14 19.93
C TYR A 166 2.89 15.53 19.50
N PRO A 167 3.82 16.49 19.30
CA PRO A 167 3.46 17.79 18.75
C PRO A 167 2.72 17.63 17.42
N THR A 168 1.70 18.46 17.19
CA THR A 168 0.90 18.35 15.96
C THR A 168 1.78 18.48 14.70
N ASN A 169 2.83 19.28 14.75
CA ASN A 169 3.77 19.42 13.64
C ASN A 169 4.44 18.09 13.24
N GLU A 170 4.78 17.22 14.18
CA GLU A 170 5.39 15.91 13.89
C GLU A 170 4.39 14.96 13.23
N ILE A 171 3.15 14.96 13.71
CA ILE A 171 2.04 14.20 13.11
C ILE A 171 1.80 14.67 11.66
N LEU A 172 1.82 15.98 11.44
CA LEU A 172 1.65 16.58 10.12
C LEU A 172 2.84 16.31 9.19
N ASN A 173 4.06 16.16 9.71
CA ASN A 173 5.22 15.76 8.91
C ASN A 173 5.03 14.34 8.35
N MET A 174 4.49 13.41 9.15
CA MET A 174 4.17 12.04 8.69
C MET A 174 3.13 12.05 7.57
N LEU A 175 2.08 12.85 7.73
CA LEU A 175 1.10 13.08 6.67
C LEU A 175 1.77 13.67 5.41
N GLY A 176 2.67 14.63 5.58
CA GLY A 176 3.46 15.22 4.48
C GLY A 176 4.34 14.21 3.75
N PHE A 177 4.94 13.24 4.45
CA PHE A 177 5.69 12.15 3.80
C PHE A 177 4.77 11.26 2.96
N ALA A 178 3.57 10.96 3.44
CA ALA A 178 2.58 10.20 2.66
C ALA A 178 2.19 10.93 1.37
N MET A 179 1.94 12.24 1.45
CA MET A 179 1.57 13.03 0.27
C MET A 179 2.71 13.07 -0.76
N LYS A 180 3.96 13.18 -0.32
CA LYS A 180 5.13 13.10 -1.21
C LYS A 180 5.22 11.74 -1.92
N ASP A 181 4.90 10.65 -1.22
CA ASP A 181 4.90 9.33 -1.84
C ASP A 181 3.77 9.18 -2.87
N PHE A 182 2.57 9.68 -2.59
CA PHE A 182 1.50 9.74 -3.60
C PHE A 182 1.89 10.60 -4.80
N GLN A 183 2.51 11.76 -4.59
CA GLN A 183 3.02 12.60 -5.68
C GLN A 183 4.05 11.87 -6.54
N ARG A 184 4.98 11.12 -5.91
CA ARG A 184 5.95 10.28 -6.63
C ARG A 184 5.26 9.22 -7.48
N VAL A 185 4.19 8.60 -6.96
CA VAL A 185 3.40 7.63 -7.71
C VAL A 185 2.78 8.30 -8.94
N CYS A 186 2.14 9.47 -8.80
CA CYS A 186 1.63 10.23 -9.95
C CYS A 186 2.74 10.57 -10.96
N SER A 187 3.91 11.01 -10.50
CA SER A 187 5.05 11.33 -11.37
C SER A 187 5.61 10.12 -12.13
N ILE A 188 5.55 8.91 -11.55
CA ILE A 188 6.02 7.69 -12.23
C ILE A 188 5.16 7.37 -13.47
N PHE A 189 3.87 7.70 -13.42
CA PHE A 189 2.93 7.48 -14.53
C PHE A 189 2.61 8.77 -15.30
N ASP A 190 3.45 9.81 -15.16
CA ASP A 190 3.27 11.13 -15.80
C ASP A 190 1.88 11.78 -15.59
N ILE A 191 1.20 11.45 -14.49
CA ILE A 191 -0.13 11.98 -14.17
C ILE A 191 0.00 13.37 -13.54
N GLN A 192 -0.45 14.39 -14.26
CA GLN A 192 -0.57 15.76 -13.74
C GLN A 192 -1.87 15.94 -12.96
N TYR A 193 -1.90 15.47 -11.71
CA TYR A 193 -3.11 15.54 -10.89
C TYR A 193 -3.60 16.99 -10.61
N SER A 194 -2.77 18.01 -10.83
CA SER A 194 -3.12 19.43 -10.70
C SER A 194 -4.07 19.95 -11.78
N ASP A 195 -4.15 19.24 -12.90
CA ASP A 195 -4.89 19.70 -14.09
C ASP A 195 -6.37 19.34 -14.03
N TYR A 196 -6.77 18.58 -12.99
CA TYR A 196 -8.14 18.12 -12.77
C TYR A 196 -8.86 18.98 -11.72
N GLU A 197 -10.00 19.58 -12.11
CA GLU A 197 -10.90 20.29 -11.19
C GLU A 197 -12.04 19.38 -10.71
N PHE A 198 -12.21 19.24 -9.39
CA PHE A 198 -13.29 18.45 -8.79
C PHE A 198 -14.54 19.29 -8.51
N GLY A 199 -15.72 18.77 -8.87
CA GLY A 199 -17.02 19.39 -8.66
C GLY A 199 -17.28 19.73 -7.18
N SER A 200 -17.64 20.98 -6.92
CA SER A 200 -17.61 21.61 -5.59
C SER A 200 -18.75 21.23 -4.63
N GLU A 201 -19.71 20.40 -5.03
CA GLU A 201 -20.98 20.32 -4.26
C GLU A 201 -21.18 19.08 -3.40
N ASN A 202 -20.37 18.00 -3.50
CA ASN A 202 -20.50 16.86 -2.58
C ASN A 202 -19.20 16.12 -2.23
N GLY A 203 -18.02 16.59 -2.65
CA GLY A 203 -16.76 15.85 -2.42
C GLY A 203 -16.67 14.50 -3.15
N TRP A 204 -17.77 14.08 -3.77
CA TRP A 204 -17.84 13.03 -4.77
C TRP A 204 -17.89 13.66 -6.14
N LEU A 205 -17.21 13.03 -7.08
CA LEU A 205 -17.21 13.41 -8.49
C LEU A 205 -18.62 13.57 -9.01
N THR A 206 -18.94 14.79 -9.45
CA THR A 206 -19.89 14.94 -10.55
C THR A 206 -19.10 14.83 -11.84
N ASN A 207 -19.32 13.71 -12.54
CA ASN A 207 -18.80 13.34 -13.86
C ASN A 207 -18.38 14.51 -14.76
N LYS A 208 -17.14 14.96 -14.58
CA LYS A 208 -16.29 15.63 -15.57
C LYS A 208 -14.98 14.84 -15.53
N SER A 209 -14.64 14.01 -16.50
CA SER A 209 -15.28 13.62 -17.75
C SER A 209 -15.00 12.13 -17.94
N ASP A 210 -15.91 11.36 -18.52
CA ASP A 210 -15.61 9.96 -18.88
C ASP A 210 -14.35 9.87 -19.76
N GLN A 211 -13.96 10.95 -20.44
CA GLN A 211 -12.72 11.05 -21.25
C GLN A 211 -11.42 10.94 -20.44
N ASP A 212 -11.34 11.48 -19.22
CA ASP A 212 -10.13 11.37 -18.38
C ASP A 212 -10.00 9.96 -17.77
N PHE A 213 -11.12 9.30 -17.52
CA PHE A 213 -11.14 7.88 -17.14
C PHE A 213 -10.64 7.00 -18.29
N TYR A 214 -11.14 7.25 -19.50
CA TYR A 214 -10.68 6.53 -20.69
C TYR A 214 -9.22 6.79 -21.04
N SER A 215 -8.64 7.97 -20.78
CA SER A 215 -7.22 8.24 -21.05
C SER A 215 -6.31 7.53 -20.06
N ILE A 216 -6.57 7.60 -18.75
CA ILE A 216 -5.80 6.86 -17.74
C ILE A 216 -5.99 5.35 -17.93
N GLN A 217 -7.20 4.90 -18.28
CA GLN A 217 -7.45 3.50 -18.63
C GLN A 217 -6.66 3.08 -19.86
N GLN A 218 -6.60 3.89 -20.93
CA GLN A 218 -5.82 3.58 -22.11
C GLN A 218 -4.31 3.58 -21.82
N ASP A 219 -3.80 4.55 -21.05
CA ASP A 219 -2.38 4.62 -20.68
C ASP A 219 -1.98 3.42 -19.83
N LEU A 220 -2.84 3.00 -18.89
CA LEU A 220 -2.64 1.81 -18.08
C LEU A 220 -2.80 0.51 -18.91
N GLU A 221 -3.80 0.42 -19.79
CA GLU A 221 -3.96 -0.71 -20.72
C GLU A 221 -2.75 -0.84 -21.66
N HIS A 222 -2.19 0.27 -22.12
CA HIS A 222 -0.95 0.31 -22.90
C HIS A 222 0.27 -0.18 -22.10
N LEU A 223 0.34 0.12 -20.80
CA LEU A 223 1.36 -0.40 -19.87
C LEU A 223 1.21 -1.91 -19.58
N PHE A 224 -0.02 -2.46 -19.67
CA PHE A 224 -0.32 -3.85 -19.30
C PHE A 224 -0.40 -4.85 -20.45
N ILE A 225 -0.72 -4.41 -21.68
CA ILE A 225 -1.03 -5.31 -22.80
C ILE A 225 0.13 -5.48 -23.78
N ASN A 226 1.08 -4.53 -23.87
CA ASN A 226 1.98 -4.46 -25.03
C ASN A 226 3.48 -4.55 -24.78
N ASP A 227 3.97 -4.71 -23.55
CA ASP A 227 5.42 -4.73 -23.34
C ASP A 227 5.92 -5.88 -22.47
N ASN A 228 6.78 -6.72 -23.04
CA ASN A 228 7.55 -7.72 -22.29
C ASN A 228 8.42 -7.05 -21.21
N ASP A 229 8.69 -5.74 -21.33
CA ASP A 229 9.50 -4.98 -20.39
C ASP A 229 8.83 -4.75 -19.03
N ASN A 230 7.50 -4.87 -18.90
CA ASN A 230 6.76 -4.67 -17.65
C ASN A 230 6.23 -5.96 -17.00
N ARG A 231 6.73 -7.13 -17.42
CA ARG A 231 6.29 -8.45 -16.90
C ARG A 231 6.36 -8.55 -15.37
N MET A 232 7.42 -8.05 -14.74
CA MET A 232 7.58 -8.10 -13.28
C MET A 232 6.52 -7.27 -12.56
N TYR A 233 6.16 -6.11 -13.10
CA TYR A 233 5.12 -5.25 -12.54
C TYR A 233 3.76 -5.97 -12.58
N LEU A 234 3.41 -6.51 -13.74
CA LEU A 234 2.17 -7.28 -13.90
C LEU A 234 2.11 -8.50 -12.97
N GLU A 235 3.19 -9.29 -12.89
CA GLU A 235 3.26 -10.45 -11.98
C GLU A 235 3.09 -10.02 -10.52
N THR A 236 3.66 -8.87 -10.14
CA THR A 236 3.46 -8.31 -8.80
C THR A 236 1.99 -7.96 -8.54
N LEU A 237 1.32 -7.35 -9.51
CA LEU A 237 -0.11 -7.02 -9.41
C LEU A 237 -0.99 -8.27 -9.34
N GLN A 238 -0.67 -9.30 -10.12
CA GLN A 238 -1.37 -10.59 -10.06
C GLN A 238 -1.31 -11.19 -8.65
N PHE A 239 -0.14 -11.15 -8.01
CA PHE A 239 -0.02 -11.54 -6.60
C PHE A 239 -0.81 -10.61 -5.67
N ILE A 240 -0.69 -9.28 -5.81
CA ILE A 240 -1.36 -8.31 -4.93
C ILE A 240 -2.88 -8.47 -4.97
N TYR A 241 -3.46 -8.64 -6.16
CA TYR A 241 -4.90 -8.74 -6.35
C TYR A 241 -5.42 -10.17 -6.33
N ASN A 242 -4.52 -11.16 -6.32
CA ASN A 242 -4.86 -12.58 -6.40
C ASN A 242 -5.81 -12.86 -7.59
N SER A 243 -5.44 -12.31 -8.74
CA SER A 243 -6.17 -12.44 -10.00
C SER A 243 -5.18 -12.56 -11.14
N THR A 244 -5.52 -13.35 -12.16
CA THR A 244 -4.79 -13.40 -13.43
C THR A 244 -5.56 -12.70 -14.56
N ASP A 245 -6.77 -12.23 -14.29
CA ASP A 245 -7.60 -11.51 -15.26
C ASP A 245 -7.13 -10.06 -15.36
N LEU A 246 -6.60 -9.69 -16.53
CA LEU A 246 -6.04 -8.36 -16.80
C LEU A 246 -7.09 -7.26 -16.69
N ASN A 247 -8.34 -7.52 -17.04
CA ASN A 247 -9.41 -6.52 -16.94
C ASN A 247 -9.67 -6.21 -15.46
N THR A 248 -9.83 -7.24 -14.64
CA THR A 248 -9.98 -7.09 -13.19
C THR A 248 -8.80 -6.34 -12.58
N ILE A 249 -7.55 -6.68 -12.95
CA ILE A 249 -6.36 -5.98 -12.44
C ILE A 249 -6.36 -4.51 -12.84
N SER A 250 -6.66 -4.21 -14.10
CA SER A 250 -6.72 -2.85 -14.63
C SER A 250 -7.78 -2.02 -13.88
N GLU A 251 -8.99 -2.56 -13.69
CA GLU A 251 -10.06 -1.90 -12.92
C GLU A 251 -9.65 -1.62 -11.48
N MET A 252 -8.97 -2.56 -10.81
CA MET A 252 -8.48 -2.38 -9.44
C MET A 252 -7.37 -1.33 -9.36
N GLU A 253 -6.43 -1.33 -10.30
CA GLU A 253 -5.36 -0.33 -10.38
C GLU A 253 -5.89 1.06 -10.68
N LEU A 254 -6.84 1.19 -11.62
CA LEU A 254 -7.52 2.44 -11.93
C LEU A 254 -8.24 3.00 -10.70
N SER A 255 -9.01 2.15 -10.03
CA SER A 255 -9.69 2.51 -8.79
C SER A 255 -8.69 2.98 -7.73
N ARG A 256 -7.58 2.26 -7.54
CA ARG A 256 -6.49 2.65 -6.61
C ARG A 256 -5.93 4.02 -6.95
N PHE A 257 -5.53 4.24 -8.20
CA PHE A 257 -4.97 5.51 -8.65
C PHE A 257 -5.92 6.67 -8.41
N TYR A 258 -7.16 6.50 -8.85
CA TYR A 258 -8.08 7.61 -8.89
C TYR A 258 -8.73 7.87 -7.54
N ASN A 259 -9.34 6.83 -6.95
CA ASN A 259 -10.11 6.94 -5.72
C ASN A 259 -9.22 7.11 -4.49
N GLU A 260 -8.02 6.50 -4.49
CA GLU A 260 -7.15 6.56 -3.31
C GLU A 260 -6.05 7.62 -3.46
N ILE A 261 -5.35 7.70 -4.59
CA ILE A 261 -4.21 8.61 -4.76
C ILE A 261 -4.67 10.02 -5.13
N CYS A 262 -5.34 10.16 -6.28
CA CYS A 262 -5.71 11.48 -6.82
C CYS A 262 -6.70 12.22 -5.92
N GLN A 263 -7.77 11.54 -5.48
CA GLN A 263 -8.74 12.15 -4.54
C GLN A 263 -8.08 12.61 -3.25
N THR A 264 -7.17 11.82 -2.68
CA THR A 264 -6.45 12.21 -1.47
C THR A 264 -5.57 13.44 -1.69
N LEU A 265 -4.80 13.47 -2.78
CA LEU A 265 -3.94 14.61 -3.11
C LEU A 265 -4.75 15.88 -3.37
N PHE A 266 -5.87 15.78 -4.10
CA PHE A 266 -6.75 16.92 -4.35
C PHE A 266 -7.34 17.46 -3.04
N TYR A 267 -7.92 16.56 -2.24
CA TYR A 267 -8.48 16.92 -0.94
C TYR A 267 -7.44 17.60 -0.05
N PHE A 268 -6.24 17.01 0.06
CA PHE A 268 -5.13 17.53 0.85
C PHE A 268 -4.67 18.92 0.39
N ASN A 269 -4.65 19.17 -0.92
CA ASN A 269 -4.23 20.45 -1.49
C ASN A 269 -5.32 21.53 -1.50
N SER A 270 -6.54 21.22 -1.05
CA SER A 270 -7.63 22.20 -0.99
C SER A 270 -7.32 23.37 -0.05
N ASN A 271 -7.86 24.56 -0.35
CA ASN A 271 -7.70 25.76 0.49
C ASN A 271 -8.21 25.55 1.92
N LYS A 272 -9.30 24.79 2.08
CA LYS A 272 -9.87 24.40 3.37
C LYS A 272 -8.85 23.61 4.18
N VAL A 273 -8.32 22.52 3.62
CA VAL A 273 -7.34 21.67 4.30
C VAL A 273 -6.07 22.45 4.60
N ASN A 274 -5.54 23.21 3.65
CA ASN A 274 -4.35 24.05 3.86
C ASN A 274 -4.54 25.04 5.02
N SER A 275 -5.71 25.64 5.17
CA SER A 275 -6.05 26.52 6.30
C SER A 275 -6.05 25.76 7.63
N ILE A 276 -6.68 24.57 7.67
CA ILE A 276 -6.71 23.69 8.85
C ILE A 276 -5.29 23.32 9.27
N LEU A 277 -4.46 22.83 8.33
CA LEU A 277 -3.09 22.40 8.58
C LEU A 277 -2.22 23.56 9.09
N ARG A 278 -2.33 24.76 8.50
CA ARG A 278 -1.59 25.95 8.95
C ARG A 278 -1.98 26.38 10.36
N SER A 279 -3.25 26.28 10.71
CA SER A 279 -3.75 26.58 12.06
C SER A 279 -3.23 25.55 13.07
N ALA A 280 -3.36 24.26 12.73
CA ALA A 280 -3.00 23.13 13.57
C ALA A 280 -1.52 23.07 13.96
N LYS A 281 -0.62 23.53 13.08
CA LYS A 281 0.84 23.58 13.33
C LYS A 281 1.24 24.37 14.59
N LYS A 282 0.36 25.26 15.08
CA LYS A 282 0.62 26.13 16.24
C LYS A 282 0.32 25.47 17.58
N TYR A 283 -0.31 24.29 17.59
CA TYR A 283 -0.71 23.61 18.82
C TYR A 283 0.38 22.65 19.30
N HIS A 284 0.85 22.84 20.54
CA HIS A 284 1.99 22.12 21.10
C HIS A 284 1.64 21.35 22.38
N SER A 285 0.71 21.88 23.18
CA SER A 285 0.26 21.25 24.43
C SER A 285 -0.95 20.34 24.21
N TYR A 286 -1.17 19.41 25.14
CA TYR A 286 -2.36 18.56 25.16
C TYR A 286 -3.66 19.38 25.06
N ASP A 287 -3.80 20.43 25.88
CA ASP A 287 -5.04 21.21 25.96
C ASP A 287 -5.31 21.99 24.67
N GLU A 288 -4.27 22.48 24.01
CA GLU A 288 -4.39 23.12 22.70
C GLU A 288 -4.80 22.11 21.61
N ILE A 289 -4.16 20.95 21.60
CA ILE A 289 -4.42 19.90 20.60
C ILE A 289 -5.84 19.33 20.78
N MET A 290 -6.29 19.14 22.01
CA MET A 290 -7.63 18.63 22.32
C MET A 290 -8.71 19.73 22.37
N GLY A 291 -8.30 20.99 22.26
CA GLY A 291 -9.19 22.14 22.30
C GLY A 291 -10.17 22.16 21.13
N SER A 292 -11.32 22.81 21.34
CA SER A 292 -12.37 22.94 20.31
C SER A 292 -11.86 23.57 19.00
N LYS A 293 -10.86 24.44 19.08
CA LYS A 293 -10.23 25.09 17.92
C LYS A 293 -9.42 24.15 17.03
N ASN A 294 -9.03 22.97 17.52
CA ASN A 294 -8.30 21.97 16.74
C ASN A 294 -9.18 20.81 16.25
N LYS A 295 -10.48 20.77 16.61
CA LYS A 295 -11.43 19.78 16.08
C LYS A 295 -11.42 19.62 14.55
N PRO A 296 -11.27 20.70 13.75
CA PRO A 296 -11.15 20.56 12.29
C PRO A 296 -10.02 19.63 11.84
N LEU A 297 -8.92 19.54 12.59
CA LEU A 297 -7.82 18.63 12.29
C LEU A 297 -8.25 17.17 12.43
N PHE A 298 -8.98 16.82 13.50
CA PHE A 298 -9.50 15.47 13.69
C PHE A 298 -10.47 15.09 12.57
N TYR A 299 -11.35 16.00 12.16
CA TYR A 299 -12.27 15.75 11.06
C TYR A 299 -11.55 15.56 9.72
N LEU A 300 -10.49 16.32 9.46
CA LEU A 300 -9.65 16.11 8.27
C LEU A 300 -9.07 14.69 8.25
N PHE A 301 -8.53 14.21 9.37
CA PHE A 301 -7.97 12.88 9.48
C PHE A 301 -9.02 11.77 9.34
N GLU A 302 -10.24 12.01 9.83
CA GLU A 302 -11.41 11.15 9.60
C GLU A 302 -11.81 11.10 8.12
N GLU A 303 -11.91 12.26 7.46
CA GLU A 303 -12.22 12.35 6.03
C GLU A 303 -11.16 11.63 5.18
N LEU A 304 -9.87 11.80 5.47
CA LEU A 304 -8.78 11.06 4.81
C LEU A 304 -8.90 9.54 5.02
N ALA A 305 -9.23 9.09 6.22
CA ALA A 305 -9.41 7.68 6.51
C ALA A 305 -10.61 7.07 5.77
N MET A 306 -11.64 7.86 5.49
CA MET A 306 -12.80 7.45 4.68
C MET A 306 -12.45 7.35 3.20
N ILE A 307 -11.81 8.37 2.61
CA ILE A 307 -11.37 8.37 1.20
C ILE A 307 -10.53 7.12 0.91
N LEU A 308 -9.60 6.80 1.82
CA LEU A 308 -8.66 5.69 1.68
C LEU A 308 -9.20 4.34 2.19
N ASN A 309 -10.47 4.26 2.57
CA ASN A 309 -11.12 3.04 3.09
C ASN A 309 -10.29 2.32 4.18
N LEU A 310 -9.69 3.10 5.09
CA LEU A 310 -8.77 2.57 6.11
C LEU A 310 -9.51 1.82 7.23
N LYS A 311 -10.78 2.14 7.47
CA LYS A 311 -11.67 1.49 8.43
C LYS A 311 -12.40 0.33 7.75
#